data_AF-A0A7X5RMV3-F1
#
_entry.id   AF-A0A7X5RMV3-F1
#
_cell.length_a   1.000
_cell.length_b   1.000
_cell.length_c   1.000
_cell.angle_alpha   90.00
_cell.angle_beta   90.00
_cell.angle_gamma   90.00
#
_symmetry.space_group_name_H-M   'P 1'
#
loop_
_entity.id
_entity.type
_entity.pdbx_description
1 polymer ?
#
loop_
_entity_poly.entity_id
_entity_poly.type
_entity_poly.pdbx_seq_one_letter_code
_entity_poly.pdbx_strand_id
1 'polypeptide(L)'
;MEATGLKPTNDYEAAYPNRDPNNKLPQTDHATNWEDPDSGQFILVDEPYLGPVITGERAEWADKHSWHLQASKWQGMYYPGESQMFIATDATTGYDFTSLMEKIDKIPSPITTENWNGESSFGHDIFLSPQAITPQDKKGP
;
A
#
# COMPACT_ATOMS: atom_id res chain seq x y z
N MET A 1 3.33 -1.25 -2.26
CA MET A 1 2.24 -1.26 -3.26
C MET A 1 2.69 -1.49 -4.70
N GLU A 2 3.88 -1.07 -5.14
CA GLU A 2 4.38 -1.29 -6.51
C GLU A 2 4.20 -2.73 -7.04
N ALA A 3 4.43 -3.75 -6.20
CA ALA A 3 4.26 -5.17 -6.54
C ALA A 3 2.84 -5.56 -7.00
N THR A 4 1.83 -4.72 -6.74
CA THR A 4 0.45 -4.94 -7.16
C THR A 4 0.13 -4.31 -8.53
N GLY A 5 0.92 -3.34 -8.98
CA GLY A 5 0.64 -2.51 -10.15
C GLY A 5 -0.33 -1.35 -9.91
N LEU A 6 -0.90 -1.24 -8.70
CA LEU A 6 -1.83 -0.17 -8.34
C LEU A 6 -1.13 1.20 -8.34
N LYS A 7 -1.88 2.23 -8.73
CA LYS A 7 -1.42 3.63 -8.74
C LYS A 7 -2.22 4.45 -7.74
N PRO A 8 -1.60 5.43 -7.06
CA PRO A 8 -2.33 6.34 -6.19
C PRO A 8 -3.31 7.18 -7.03
N THR A 9 -4.50 7.43 -6.49
CA THR A 9 -5.53 8.26 -7.13
C THR A 9 -6.03 9.34 -6.19
N ASN A 10 -6.49 10.45 -6.77
CA ASN A 10 -7.12 11.55 -6.04
C ASN A 10 -8.66 11.46 -6.05
N ASP A 11 -9.25 10.41 -6.64
CA ASP A 11 -10.69 10.17 -6.61
C ASP A 11 -11.12 9.65 -5.22
N TYR A 12 -11.22 10.57 -4.26
CA TYR A 12 -11.62 10.25 -2.89
C TYR A 12 -13.09 9.84 -2.78
N GLU A 13 -13.94 10.24 -3.72
CA GLU A 13 -15.37 9.89 -3.70
C GLU A 13 -15.59 8.42 -4.03
N ALA A 14 -14.72 7.84 -4.88
CA ALA A 14 -14.75 6.41 -5.18
C ALA A 14 -14.45 5.52 -3.97
N ALA A 15 -13.90 6.06 -2.88
CA ALA A 15 -13.75 5.36 -1.61
C ALA A 15 -15.06 5.10 -0.88
N TYR A 16 -16.16 5.72 -1.33
CA TYR A 16 -17.46 5.57 -0.71
C TYR A 16 -18.42 4.79 -1.62
N PRO A 17 -19.17 3.80 -1.10
CA PRO A 17 -20.28 3.19 -1.81
C PRO A 17 -21.24 4.24 -2.36
N ASN A 18 -21.57 4.14 -3.64
CA ASN A 18 -22.37 5.11 -4.40
C ASN A 18 -21.80 6.54 -4.43
N ARG A 19 -20.51 6.72 -4.12
CA ARG A 19 -19.86 8.04 -4.01
C ARG A 19 -20.50 8.97 -2.97
N ASP A 20 -21.17 8.40 -1.97
CA ASP A 20 -21.80 9.16 -0.88
C ASP A 20 -20.93 9.08 0.40
N PRO A 21 -20.36 10.21 0.87
CA PRO A 21 -19.53 10.24 2.08
C PRO A 21 -20.20 9.68 3.34
N ASN A 22 -21.54 9.63 3.40
CA ASN A 22 -22.26 9.02 4.52
C ASN A 22 -22.10 7.48 4.56
N ASN A 23 -21.66 6.87 3.47
CA ASN A 23 -21.37 5.44 3.39
C ASN A 23 -19.89 5.12 3.67
N LYS A 24 -19.15 6.02 4.32
CA LYS A 24 -17.75 5.78 4.70
C LYS A 24 -17.61 4.47 5.50
N LEU A 25 -16.55 3.72 5.21
CA LEU A 25 -16.19 2.51 5.95
C LEU A 25 -16.03 2.84 7.47
N PRO A 26 -16.68 2.09 8.37
CA PRO A 26 -16.60 2.36 9.81
C PRO A 26 -15.20 2.20 10.37
N GLN A 27 -14.81 3.09 11.29
CA GLN A 27 -13.51 3.09 11.97
C GLN A 27 -12.31 3.20 11.01
N THR A 28 -12.53 3.75 9.82
CA THR A 28 -11.45 4.06 8.86
C THR A 28 -10.45 5.01 9.46
N ASP A 29 -9.18 4.64 9.34
CA ASP A 29 -8.04 5.42 9.80
C ASP A 29 -6.84 5.12 8.90
N HIS A 30 -5.99 6.13 8.68
CA HIS A 30 -4.84 6.05 7.77
C HIS A 30 -5.16 5.53 6.35
N ALA A 31 -6.37 5.81 5.85
CA ALA A 31 -6.79 5.34 4.53
C ALA A 31 -6.07 6.05 3.37
N THR A 32 -5.77 5.28 2.33
CA THR A 32 -5.20 5.74 1.07
C THR A 32 -5.98 5.18 -0.13
N ASN A 33 -6.03 5.97 -1.20
CA ASN A 33 -6.85 5.71 -2.37
C ASN A 33 -5.99 5.26 -3.55
N TRP A 34 -6.35 4.14 -4.17
CA TRP A 34 -5.61 3.52 -5.25
C TRP A 34 -6.53 3.14 -6.41
N GLU A 35 -5.95 2.98 -7.59
CA GLU A 35 -6.63 2.52 -8.80
C GLU A 35 -5.78 1.45 -9.47
N ASP A 36 -6.44 0.40 -9.94
CA ASP A 36 -5.86 -0.56 -10.88
C ASP A 36 -5.94 0.02 -12.30
N PRO A 37 -4.80 0.38 -12.93
CA PRO A 37 -4.81 1.06 -14.21
C PRO A 37 -5.30 0.19 -15.38
N ASP A 38 -5.28 -1.15 -15.24
CA ASP A 38 -5.68 -2.06 -16.32
C ASP A 38 -7.20 -2.22 -16.38
N SER A 39 -7.87 -2.17 -15.22
CA SER A 39 -9.33 -2.33 -15.10
C SER A 39 -10.07 -1.03 -14.80
N GLY A 40 -9.36 0.00 -14.33
CA GLY A 40 -9.96 1.21 -13.75
C GLY A 40 -10.63 0.96 -12.40
N GLN A 41 -10.38 -0.18 -11.75
CA GLN A 41 -10.99 -0.51 -10.47
C GLN A 41 -10.39 0.36 -9.36
N PHE A 42 -11.27 1.02 -8.61
CA PHE A 42 -10.88 1.73 -7.41
C PHE A 42 -10.63 0.76 -6.26
N ILE A 43 -9.53 0.95 -5.53
CA ILE A 43 -9.12 0.17 -4.37
C ILE A 43 -8.90 1.10 -3.18
N LEU A 44 -9.64 0.87 -2.10
CA LEU A 44 -9.41 1.49 -0.81
C LEU A 44 -8.42 0.66 -0.01
N VAL A 45 -7.37 1.29 0.49
CA VAL A 45 -6.47 0.73 1.51
C VAL A 45 -6.75 1.46 2.82
N ASP A 46 -7.06 0.73 3.88
CA ASP A 46 -7.39 1.25 5.20
C ASP A 46 -6.47 0.60 6.24
N GLU A 47 -5.79 1.39 7.07
CA GLU A 47 -4.77 0.89 8.01
C GLU A 47 -5.04 1.33 9.46
N PRO A 48 -6.19 0.95 10.06
CA PRO A 48 -6.53 1.36 11.40
C PRO A 48 -5.79 0.54 12.46
N TYR A 49 -5.77 1.07 13.69
CA TYR A 49 -5.30 0.37 14.89
C TYR A 49 -6.33 -0.66 15.38
N LEU A 50 -6.67 -1.63 14.52
CA LEU A 50 -7.59 -2.72 14.79
C LEU A 50 -6.92 -4.07 14.55
N GLY A 51 -7.44 -5.14 15.16
CA GLY A 51 -6.99 -6.50 14.87
C GLY A 51 -7.39 -6.97 13.46
N PRO A 52 -6.75 -8.02 12.90
CA PRO A 52 -6.98 -8.54 11.55
C PRO A 52 -8.26 -9.35 11.38
N VAL A 53 -9.35 -8.88 11.98
CA VAL A 53 -10.64 -9.57 11.98
C VAL A 53 -11.71 -8.60 11.52
N ILE A 54 -12.50 -9.03 10.54
CA ILE A 54 -13.64 -8.26 10.03
C ILE A 54 -14.87 -8.71 10.80
N THR A 55 -15.29 -7.92 11.78
CA THR A 55 -16.45 -8.20 12.64
C THR A 55 -17.28 -6.93 12.86
N GLY A 56 -18.49 -7.12 13.38
CA GLY A 56 -19.40 -6.04 13.75
C GLY A 56 -19.72 -5.12 12.57
N GLU A 57 -19.68 -3.81 12.82
CA GLU A 57 -20.09 -2.78 11.86
C GLU A 57 -19.36 -2.86 10.52
N ARG A 58 -18.09 -3.29 10.49
CA ARG A 58 -17.32 -3.38 9.25
C ARG A 58 -17.75 -4.56 8.37
N ALA A 59 -18.09 -5.70 8.99
CA ALA A 59 -18.65 -6.84 8.28
C ALA A 59 -20.04 -6.50 7.71
N GLU A 60 -20.90 -5.93 8.56
CA GLU A 60 -22.25 -5.49 8.18
C GLU A 60 -22.22 -4.44 7.07
N TRP A 61 -21.25 -3.51 7.13
CA TRP A 61 -21.04 -2.50 6.09
C TRP A 61 -20.67 -3.14 4.75
N ALA A 62 -19.73 -4.08 4.73
CA ALA A 62 -19.28 -4.74 3.51
C ALA A 62 -20.43 -5.49 2.83
N ASP A 63 -21.21 -6.25 3.62
CA ASP A 63 -22.40 -6.96 3.16
C ASP A 63 -23.47 -6.00 2.64
N LYS A 64 -23.78 -4.94 3.40
CA LYS A 64 -24.81 -3.95 3.05
C LYS A 64 -24.49 -3.23 1.74
N HIS A 65 -23.22 -2.91 1.51
CA HIS A 65 -22.79 -2.13 0.35
C HIS A 65 -22.32 -2.99 -0.82
N SER A 66 -22.29 -4.32 -0.69
CA SER A 66 -21.74 -5.24 -1.69
C SER A 66 -20.29 -4.89 -2.03
N TRP A 67 -19.48 -4.67 -1.00
CA TRP A 67 -18.05 -4.40 -1.14
C TRP A 67 -17.25 -5.59 -0.65
N HIS A 68 -16.17 -5.91 -1.36
CA HIS A 68 -15.12 -6.75 -0.80
C HIS A 68 -14.41 -5.97 0.30
N LEU A 69 -14.13 -6.65 1.41
CA LEU A 69 -13.31 -6.16 2.51
C LEU A 69 -12.49 -7.34 3.03
N GLN A 70 -11.17 -7.21 3.08
CA GLN A 70 -10.29 -8.27 3.58
C GLN A 70 -9.07 -7.68 4.31
N ALA A 71 -8.68 -8.29 5.44
CA ALA A 71 -7.41 -8.02 6.09
C ALA A 71 -6.27 -8.72 5.34
N SER A 72 -5.16 -8.03 5.07
CA SER A 72 -3.97 -8.64 4.47
C SER A 72 -3.13 -9.38 5.52
N LYS A 73 -2.39 -10.41 5.08
CA LYS A 73 -1.33 -11.03 5.88
C LYS A 73 -0.06 -10.18 5.90
N TRP A 74 0.13 -9.32 4.91
CA TRP A 74 1.22 -8.36 4.90
C TRP A 74 0.92 -7.26 5.93
N GLN A 75 1.94 -6.86 6.68
CA GLN A 75 1.80 -5.98 7.86
C GLN A 75 1.42 -4.54 7.53
N GLY A 76 1.39 -4.18 6.24
CA GLY A 76 1.00 -2.85 5.79
C GLY A 76 2.16 -1.90 5.54
N MET A 77 1.80 -0.66 5.20
CA MET A 77 2.73 0.44 4.96
C MET A 77 2.81 1.35 6.19
N TYR A 78 1.67 1.65 6.79
CA TYR A 78 1.59 2.43 8.00
C TYR A 78 1.86 1.54 9.21
N TYR A 79 2.68 2.06 10.14
CA TYR A 79 3.16 1.43 11.37
C TYR A 79 3.05 -0.12 11.44
N PRO A 80 3.83 -0.85 10.61
CA PRO A 80 3.67 -2.29 10.44
C PRO A 80 3.84 -3.04 11.77
N GLY A 81 2.90 -3.92 12.10
CA GLY A 81 2.88 -4.66 13.38
C GLY A 81 1.93 -4.09 14.43
N GLU A 82 1.57 -2.80 14.32
CA GLU A 82 0.70 -2.11 15.26
C GLU A 82 -0.63 -1.66 14.60
N SER A 83 -0.57 -1.24 13.33
CA SER A 83 -1.75 -1.11 12.47
C SER A 83 -1.89 -2.29 11.53
N GLN A 84 -3.12 -2.54 11.09
CA GLN A 84 -3.44 -3.65 10.21
C GLN A 84 -3.97 -3.14 8.88
N MET A 85 -3.39 -3.64 7.78
CA MET A 85 -3.85 -3.32 6.43
C MET A 85 -5.11 -4.09 6.06
N PHE A 86 -6.14 -3.35 5.66
CA PHE A 86 -7.36 -3.85 5.03
C PHE A 86 -7.47 -3.29 3.61
N ILE A 87 -7.98 -4.13 2.71
CA ILE A 87 -8.26 -3.76 1.33
C ILE A 87 -9.76 -3.85 1.11
N ALA A 88 -10.35 -2.81 0.51
CA ALA A 88 -11.75 -2.79 0.17
C ALA A 88 -11.98 -2.29 -1.26
N THR A 89 -12.99 -2.84 -1.92
CA THR A 89 -13.39 -2.46 -3.29
C THR A 89 -14.83 -2.87 -3.56
N ASP A 90 -15.48 -2.22 -4.52
CA ASP A 90 -16.80 -2.63 -5.00
C ASP A 90 -16.75 -4.07 -5.55
N ALA A 91 -17.61 -4.96 -5.03
CA ALA A 91 -17.68 -6.37 -5.45
C ALA A 91 -18.57 -6.58 -6.68
N THR A 92 -19.36 -5.56 -7.07
CA THR A 92 -20.32 -5.66 -8.17
C THR A 92 -19.68 -5.52 -9.54
N THR A 93 -18.43 -5.05 -9.61
CA THR A 93 -17.69 -4.81 -10.85
C THR A 93 -17.12 -6.07 -11.49
N GLY A 94 -17.07 -7.19 -10.75
CA GLY A 94 -16.45 -8.43 -11.19
C GLY A 94 -14.91 -8.43 -11.14
N TYR A 95 -14.31 -7.49 -10.42
CA TYR A 95 -12.86 -7.41 -10.22
C TYR A 95 -12.29 -8.67 -9.55
N ASP A 96 -11.12 -9.12 -10.00
CA ASP A 96 -10.42 -10.28 -9.41
C ASP A 96 -9.71 -9.90 -8.10
N PHE A 97 -10.53 -9.70 -7.06
CA PHE A 97 -10.08 -9.30 -5.74
C PHE A 97 -9.16 -10.34 -5.10
N THR A 98 -9.39 -11.64 -5.35
CA THR A 98 -8.56 -12.73 -4.82
C THR A 98 -7.12 -12.62 -5.32
N SER A 99 -6.93 -12.40 -6.62
CA SER A 99 -5.60 -12.22 -7.22
C SER A 99 -4.87 -10.99 -6.67
N LEU A 100 -5.59 -9.88 -6.43
CA LEU A 100 -5.02 -8.71 -5.77
C LEU A 100 -4.53 -9.06 -4.36
N MET A 101 -5.37 -9.71 -3.54
CA MET A 101 -5.01 -10.10 -2.18
C MET A 101 -3.82 -11.07 -2.16
N GLU A 102 -3.75 -12.01 -3.10
CA GLU A 102 -2.60 -12.91 -3.22
C GLU A 102 -1.29 -12.16 -3.54
N LYS A 103 -1.33 -11.13 -4.40
CA LYS A 103 -0.17 -10.30 -4.69
C LYS A 103 0.29 -9.54 -3.45
N ILE A 104 -0.66 -8.96 -2.71
CA ILE A 104 -0.37 -8.20 -1.48
C ILE A 104 0.23 -9.11 -0.42
N ASP A 105 -0.38 -10.28 -0.17
CA ASP A 105 0.10 -11.24 0.83
C ASP A 105 1.47 -11.83 0.50
N LYS A 106 1.93 -11.75 -0.75
CA LYS A 106 3.27 -12.18 -1.20
C LYS A 106 4.33 -11.07 -1.09
N ILE A 107 3.95 -9.84 -0.72
CA ILE A 107 4.92 -8.76 -0.52
C ILE A 107 5.82 -9.15 0.66
N PRO A 108 7.16 -9.09 0.51
CA PRO A 108 8.06 -9.39 1.62
C PRO A 108 7.89 -8.37 2.75
N SER A 109 8.16 -8.81 3.98
CA SER A 109 8.24 -7.88 5.12
C SER A 109 9.25 -6.77 4.83
N PRO A 110 9.01 -5.55 5.34
CA PRO A 110 9.94 -4.44 5.16
C PRO A 110 11.32 -4.80 5.71
N ILE A 111 12.37 -4.33 5.01
CA ILE A 111 13.74 -4.43 5.51
C ILE A 111 13.86 -3.53 6.74
N THR A 112 14.13 -4.13 7.90
CA THR A 112 14.39 -3.38 9.13
C THR A 112 15.84 -2.94 9.18
N THR A 113 16.15 -1.94 10.02
CA THR A 113 17.53 -1.49 10.26
C THR A 113 18.45 -2.64 10.67
N GLU A 114 17.95 -3.63 11.43
CA GLU A 114 18.75 -4.80 11.84
C GLU A 114 19.09 -5.74 10.67
N ASN A 115 18.27 -5.74 9.61
CA ASN A 115 18.40 -6.64 8.46
C ASN A 115 18.95 -5.94 7.21
N TRP A 116 19.30 -4.65 7.32
CA TRP A 116 19.92 -3.89 6.24
C TRP A 116 21.41 -4.21 6.15
N ASN A 117 21.82 -4.88 5.06
CA ASN A 117 23.22 -5.24 4.81
C ASN A 117 24.03 -4.16 4.06
N GLY A 118 23.43 -3.00 3.79
CA GLY A 118 24.10 -1.89 3.12
C GLY A 118 24.85 -0.98 4.09
N GLU A 119 25.69 -0.11 3.55
CA GLU A 119 26.35 0.93 4.33
C GLU A 119 25.50 2.20 4.35
N SER A 120 25.33 2.79 5.53
CA SER A 120 24.83 4.15 5.67
C SER A 120 26.02 5.05 5.93
N SER A 121 26.18 6.12 5.15
CA SER A 121 27.18 7.15 5.42
C SER A 121 26.52 8.48 5.77
N PHE A 122 27.29 9.37 6.39
CA PHE A 122 26.84 10.73 6.60
C PHE A 122 26.59 11.38 5.24
N GLY A 123 25.47 12.11 5.08
CA GLY A 123 24.99 12.66 3.80
C GLY A 123 25.89 13.70 3.10
N HIS A 124 27.16 13.79 3.48
CA HIS A 124 28.19 14.59 2.84
C HIS A 124 29.22 13.77 2.06
N ASP A 125 29.05 12.45 1.95
CA ASP A 125 29.85 11.68 1.00
C ASP A 125 29.56 12.17 -0.42
N ILE A 126 30.62 12.62 -1.09
CA ILE A 126 30.55 13.14 -2.44
C ILE A 126 30.25 11.96 -3.36
N PHE A 127 29.06 11.94 -3.95
CA PHE A 127 28.75 11.03 -5.05
C PHE A 127 29.65 11.38 -6.24
N LEU A 128 30.68 10.57 -6.46
CA LEU A 128 31.52 10.65 -7.66
C LEU A 128 30.95 9.67 -8.67
N SER A 129 30.50 10.19 -9.82
CA SER A 129 30.05 9.33 -10.91
C SER A 129 31.21 8.44 -11.40
N PRO A 130 30.95 7.26 -11.99
CA PRO A 130 32.01 6.40 -12.53
C PRO A 130 32.89 7.04 -13.61
N GLN A 131 32.47 8.19 -14.16
CA GLN A 131 33.22 8.99 -15.14
C GLN A 131 33.93 10.20 -14.52
N ALA A 132 33.86 10.37 -13.20
CA ALA A 132 34.57 11.44 -12.51
C ALA A 132 36.08 11.21 -12.65
N ILE A 133 36.76 12.14 -13.33
CA ILE A 133 38.22 12.12 -13.47
C ILE A 133 38.82 12.36 -12.09
N THR A 134 39.44 11.34 -11.53
CA THR A 134 40.14 11.41 -10.26
C THR A 134 41.57 11.91 -10.46
N PRO A 135 42.25 12.43 -9.42
CA PRO A 135 43.67 12.76 -9.50
C PRO A 135 44.55 11.59 -9.94
N GLN A 136 44.12 10.34 -9.69
CA GLN A 136 44.79 9.11 -10.11
C GLN A 136 44.72 8.87 -11.63
N ASP A 137 43.73 9.46 -12.32
CA ASP A 137 43.57 9.37 -13.77
C ASP A 137 44.49 10.34 -14.54
N LYS A 138 45.12 11.29 -13.82
CA LYS A 138 46.18 12.12 -14.39
C LYS A 138 47.46 11.29 -14.48
N LYS A 139 47.73 10.72 -15.65
CA LYS A 139 49.09 10.23 -15.96
C LYS A 139 50.07 11.38 -15.75
N GLY A 140 51.08 11.14 -14.90
CA GLY A 140 52.13 12.09 -14.55
C GLY A 140 52.89 12.59 -15.79
N PRO A 141 53.65 13.69 -15.63
CA PRO A 141 54.27 14.46 -16.71
C PRO A 141 55.21 13.64 -17.61
#